data_AF-A0A917X1R9-F1
#
_entry.id   AF-A0A917X1R9-F1
#
_cell.length_a   1.000
_cell.length_b   1.000
_cell.length_c   1.000
_cell.angle_alpha   90.00
_cell.angle_beta   90.00
_cell.angle_gamma   90.00
#
_symmetry.space_group_name_H-M   'P 1'
#
loop_
_entity.id
_entity.type
_entity.pdbx_description
1 polymer ?
#
loop_
_entity_poly.entity_id
_entity_poly.type
_entity_poly.pdbx_seq_one_letter_code
_entity_poly.pdbx_strand_id
1 'polypeptide(L)'
;MTIPDLTVGDWETAHIDVAPYDGSTAATLTLHSPADTDPAGTLIPLDGGVELINEDGQAVKRFTQVSAVQYPVSGWWVRSWDITGVGASQPDERFFVSPNPVAGGPTWTPTRERVADFVPHRTIPEAFESQGEPLLTFTANTTPRGATVDRLITGAVGWVLTTTGDLHTSLGDAAQEAAALRAAGFVELAGMPTVDRDLADALFTQADAALKALAARNESLTGVDPDDPDAVFEIVPLYSFPPASSWGDSLL
;
A
#
# COMPACT_ATOMS: atom_id res chain seq x y z
N MET A 1 2.87 16.09 -17.33
CA MET A 1 1.83 15.51 -16.45
C MET A 1 2.42 14.29 -15.78
N THR A 2 2.55 14.33 -14.46
CA THR A 2 3.18 13.27 -13.68
C THR A 2 2.12 12.24 -13.36
N ILE A 3 2.32 10.99 -13.75
CA ILE A 3 1.36 9.91 -13.47
C ILE A 3 1.30 9.72 -11.94
N PRO A 4 0.11 9.82 -11.30
CA PRO A 4 -0.01 9.63 -9.87
C PRO A 4 0.21 8.14 -9.51
N ASP A 5 0.98 7.91 -8.44
CA ASP A 5 1.22 6.58 -7.85
C ASP A 5 0.26 6.40 -6.67
N LEU A 6 -0.83 5.66 -6.89
CA LEU A 6 -1.99 5.57 -5.98
C LEU A 6 -2.26 4.13 -5.59
N THR A 7 -2.86 3.93 -4.41
CA THR A 7 -3.43 2.65 -4.00
C THR A 7 -4.86 2.76 -3.50
N VAL A 8 -5.49 1.60 -3.29
CA VAL A 8 -6.83 1.52 -2.73
C VAL A 8 -6.86 2.20 -1.37
N GLY A 9 -7.81 3.13 -1.22
CA GLY A 9 -8.00 3.96 -0.03
C GLY A 9 -7.30 5.32 -0.10
N ASP A 10 -6.41 5.57 -1.07
CA ASP A 10 -5.77 6.88 -1.23
C ASP A 10 -6.76 7.97 -1.57
N TRP A 11 -6.50 9.15 -1.01
CA TRP A 11 -7.19 10.41 -1.33
C TRP A 11 -6.27 11.26 -2.22
N GLU A 12 -6.81 11.77 -3.33
CA GLU A 12 -6.08 12.66 -4.22
C GLU A 12 -6.94 13.84 -4.68
N THR A 13 -6.27 14.97 -4.92
CA THR A 13 -6.82 16.16 -5.56
C THR A 13 -6.18 16.33 -6.94
N ALA A 14 -6.95 16.11 -8.01
CA ALA A 14 -6.49 16.29 -9.37
C ALA A 14 -6.51 17.78 -9.79
N HIS A 15 -5.62 18.17 -10.71
CA HIS A 15 -5.62 19.50 -11.33
C HIS A 15 -5.18 19.44 -12.80
N ILE A 16 -5.55 20.46 -13.56
CA ILE A 16 -5.08 20.68 -14.93
C ILE A 16 -4.75 22.15 -15.16
N ASP A 17 -3.65 22.40 -15.87
CA ASP A 17 -3.23 23.73 -16.31
C ASP A 17 -3.59 23.91 -17.78
N VAL A 18 -4.38 24.93 -18.08
CA VAL A 18 -4.81 25.25 -19.45
C VAL A 18 -4.15 26.53 -19.91
N ALA A 19 -3.42 26.43 -21.02
CA ALA A 19 -2.78 27.54 -21.70
C ALA A 19 -3.01 27.44 -23.23
N PRO A 20 -3.24 28.56 -23.94
CA PRO A 20 -3.43 29.91 -23.40
C PRO A 20 -4.84 30.09 -22.78
N TYR A 21 -4.97 31.00 -21.81
CA TYR A 21 -6.25 31.39 -21.21
C TYR A 21 -6.65 32.82 -21.60
N ASP A 22 -7.92 33.01 -21.99
CA ASP A 22 -8.45 34.30 -22.46
C ASP A 22 -9.70 34.78 -21.71
N GLY A 23 -10.08 34.12 -20.61
CA GLY A 23 -11.31 34.43 -19.86
C GLY A 23 -12.53 33.61 -20.26
N SER A 24 -12.49 32.87 -21.37
CA SER A 24 -13.60 32.04 -21.84
C SER A 24 -13.49 30.55 -21.49
N THR A 25 -12.33 30.13 -20.96
CA THR A 25 -12.04 28.72 -20.70
C THR A 25 -12.82 28.18 -19.51
N ALA A 26 -13.42 27.00 -19.67
CA ALA A 26 -14.00 26.20 -18.59
C ALA A 26 -13.55 24.75 -18.71
N ALA A 27 -13.46 24.03 -17.61
CA ALA A 27 -13.11 22.62 -17.58
C ALA A 27 -14.14 21.82 -16.79
N THR A 28 -14.33 20.56 -17.18
CA THR A 28 -15.00 19.55 -16.35
C THR A 28 -14.09 18.34 -16.22
N LEU A 29 -14.19 17.65 -15.08
CA LEU A 29 -13.44 16.43 -14.79
C LEU A 29 -14.43 15.29 -14.60
N THR A 30 -14.24 14.22 -15.37
CA THR A 30 -14.97 12.97 -15.22
C THR A 30 -14.00 11.87 -14.82
N LEU A 31 -14.35 11.10 -13.80
CA LEU A 31 -13.56 9.98 -13.31
C LEU A 31 -14.22 8.66 -13.66
N HIS A 32 -13.47 7.73 -14.24
CA HIS A 32 -13.92 6.39 -14.59
C HIS A 32 -13.22 5.35 -13.71
N SER A 33 -14.00 4.64 -12.90
CA SER A 33 -13.53 3.53 -12.08
C SER A 33 -13.46 2.23 -12.89
N PRO A 34 -12.50 1.34 -12.60
CA PRO A 34 -12.50 -0.01 -13.16
C PRO A 34 -13.71 -0.85 -12.69
N ALA A 35 -14.39 -0.45 -11.62
CA ALA A 35 -15.61 -1.08 -11.14
C ALA A 35 -16.90 -0.44 -11.68
N ASP A 36 -16.81 0.70 -12.37
CA ASP A 36 -17.99 1.35 -12.91
C ASP A 36 -18.58 0.55 -14.07
N THR A 37 -19.87 0.27 -13.99
CA THR A 37 -20.64 -0.24 -15.12
C THR A 37 -21.22 0.88 -15.98
N ASP A 38 -21.16 2.12 -15.50
CA ASP A 38 -21.63 3.30 -16.21
C ASP A 38 -20.51 3.86 -17.11
N PRO A 39 -20.66 3.82 -18.44
CA PRO A 39 -19.66 4.39 -19.34
C PRO A 39 -19.51 5.91 -19.19
N ALA A 40 -20.48 6.60 -18.60
CA ALA A 40 -20.43 8.05 -18.40
C ALA A 40 -19.45 8.48 -17.29
N GLY A 41 -19.06 7.58 -16.39
CA GLY A 41 -18.20 7.90 -15.24
C GLY A 41 -18.86 8.83 -14.22
N THR A 42 -18.08 9.29 -13.25
CA THR A 42 -18.53 10.19 -12.18
C THR A 42 -18.01 11.60 -12.42
N LEU A 43 -18.91 12.59 -12.48
CA LEU A 43 -18.54 14.00 -12.58
C LEU A 43 -17.93 14.49 -11.27
N ILE A 44 -16.72 15.04 -11.33
CA ILE A 44 -15.99 15.58 -10.19
C ILE A 44 -16.05 17.11 -10.22
N PRO A 45 -16.56 17.78 -9.17
CA PRO A 45 -16.57 19.23 -9.09
C PRO A 45 -15.16 19.82 -9.11
N LEU A 46 -14.96 20.82 -9.96
CA LEU A 46 -13.75 21.64 -10.02
C LEU A 46 -14.01 23.02 -9.39
N ASP A 47 -12.95 23.67 -8.93
CA ASP A 47 -12.97 25.08 -8.59
C ASP A 47 -13.23 25.94 -9.85
N GLY A 48 -13.52 27.22 -9.64
CA GLY A 48 -13.67 28.17 -10.75
C GLY A 48 -12.38 28.47 -11.52
N GLY A 49 -11.30 27.74 -11.22
CA GLY A 49 -9.96 27.93 -11.72
C GLY A 49 -9.23 29.13 -11.12
N VAL A 50 -7.94 28.97 -10.87
CA VAL A 50 -7.02 30.04 -10.47
C VAL A 50 -6.23 30.52 -11.68
N GLU A 51 -6.14 31.84 -11.86
CA GLU A 51 -5.33 32.44 -12.93
C GLU A 51 -3.87 32.52 -12.50
N LEU A 52 -2.98 32.05 -13.37
CA LEU A 52 -1.53 31.94 -13.17
C LEU A 52 -0.79 32.49 -14.39
N ILE A 53 0.51 32.73 -14.21
CA ILE A 53 1.44 32.99 -15.32
C ILE A 53 2.49 31.88 -15.31
N ASN A 54 2.70 31.22 -16.46
CA ASN A 54 3.72 30.17 -16.57
C ASN A 54 5.13 30.76 -16.73
N GLU A 55 6.14 29.89 -16.75
CA GLU A 55 7.55 30.28 -16.89
C GLU A 55 7.84 31.05 -18.19
N ASP A 56 7.03 30.84 -19.23
CA ASP A 56 7.11 31.52 -20.52
C ASP A 56 6.38 32.88 -20.56
N GLY A 57 5.80 33.32 -19.43
CA GLY A 57 5.07 34.59 -19.33
C GLY A 57 3.66 34.58 -19.93
N GLN A 58 3.11 33.39 -20.23
CA GLN A 58 1.75 33.22 -20.77
C GLN A 58 0.72 33.06 -19.65
N ALA A 59 -0.48 33.59 -19.88
CA ALA A 59 -1.62 33.40 -18.99
C ALA A 59 -2.11 31.94 -19.04
N VAL A 60 -2.26 31.34 -17.85
CA VAL A 60 -2.70 29.96 -17.64
C VAL A 60 -3.85 29.96 -16.64
N LYS A 61 -4.82 29.07 -16.81
CA LYS A 61 -5.88 28.80 -15.84
C LYS A 61 -5.67 27.40 -15.25
N ARG A 62 -5.46 27.29 -13.94
CA ARG A 62 -5.40 26.01 -13.23
C ARG A 62 -6.77 25.67 -12.67
N PHE A 63 -7.37 24.57 -13.12
CA PHE A 63 -8.58 24.03 -12.50
C PHE A 63 -8.20 22.91 -11.53
N THR A 64 -8.72 22.99 -10.31
CA THR A 64 -8.43 22.03 -9.25
C THR A 64 -9.73 21.42 -8.74
N GLN A 65 -9.71 20.12 -8.47
CA GLN A 65 -10.81 19.44 -7.82
C GLN A 65 -11.16 20.05 -6.44
N VAL A 66 -12.45 20.28 -6.17
CA VAL A 66 -12.93 20.96 -4.95
C VAL A 66 -12.69 20.15 -3.67
N SER A 67 -12.78 18.83 -3.78
CA SER A 67 -12.62 17.92 -2.64
C SER A 67 -11.93 16.66 -3.11
N ALA A 68 -10.91 16.21 -2.37
CA ALA A 68 -10.15 15.01 -2.71
C ALA A 68 -11.10 13.82 -2.92
N VAL A 69 -10.78 12.94 -3.87
CA VAL A 69 -11.52 11.70 -4.13
C VAL A 69 -10.73 10.53 -3.58
N GLN A 70 -11.45 9.62 -2.93
CA GLN A 70 -10.91 8.34 -2.51
C GLN A 70 -11.00 7.31 -3.65
N TYR A 71 -9.98 6.48 -3.82
CA TYR A 71 -10.00 5.37 -4.79
C TYR A 71 -10.29 4.04 -4.09
N PRO A 72 -11.55 3.53 -4.09
CA PRO A 72 -11.93 2.36 -3.30
C PRO A 72 -11.57 1.01 -3.93
N VAL A 73 -11.19 1.00 -5.22
CA VAL A 73 -10.92 -0.22 -5.97
C VAL A 73 -9.62 -0.13 -6.75
N SER A 74 -8.91 -1.25 -6.82
CA SER A 74 -7.68 -1.34 -7.60
C SER A 74 -7.96 -1.52 -9.08
N GLY A 75 -7.03 -1.09 -9.91
CA GLY A 75 -7.11 -1.27 -11.37
C GLY A 75 -6.77 0.00 -12.12
N TRP A 76 -7.05 -0.01 -13.42
CA TRP A 76 -6.86 1.15 -14.28
C TRP A 76 -8.01 2.13 -14.12
N TRP A 77 -7.68 3.34 -13.68
CA TRP A 77 -8.60 4.47 -13.62
C TRP A 77 -8.30 5.44 -14.77
N VAL A 78 -9.34 6.19 -15.17
CA VAL A 78 -9.22 7.23 -16.20
C VAL A 78 -9.79 8.54 -15.67
N ARG A 79 -9.03 9.62 -15.78
CA ARG A 79 -9.54 10.99 -15.68
C ARG A 79 -9.70 11.55 -17.07
N SER A 80 -10.93 11.90 -17.41
CA SER A 80 -11.25 12.57 -18.65
C SER A 80 -11.55 14.02 -18.34
N TRP A 81 -10.72 14.92 -18.87
CA TRP A 81 -10.95 16.34 -18.79
C TRP A 81 -11.65 16.79 -20.05
N ASP A 82 -12.71 17.59 -19.92
CA ASP A 82 -13.33 18.28 -21.06
C ASP A 82 -13.14 19.78 -20.88
N ILE A 83 -12.25 20.36 -21.69
CA ILE A 83 -11.90 21.78 -21.68
C ILE A 83 -12.61 22.45 -22.85
N THR A 84 -13.34 23.51 -22.55
CA THR A 84 -14.07 24.34 -23.52
C THR A 84 -13.49 25.75 -23.57
N GLY A 85 -13.76 26.50 -24.65
CA GLY A 85 -13.20 27.84 -24.87
C GLY A 85 -11.82 27.82 -25.52
N VAL A 86 -10.95 28.78 -25.17
CA VAL A 86 -9.56 28.79 -25.65
C VAL A 86 -8.74 27.73 -24.90
N GLY A 87 -7.95 26.97 -25.65
CA GLY A 87 -7.27 25.77 -25.14
C GLY A 87 -8.16 24.53 -25.10
N ALA A 88 -9.32 24.55 -25.78
CA ALA A 88 -10.24 23.42 -25.83
C ALA A 88 -9.55 22.12 -26.23
N SER A 89 -9.73 21.12 -25.40
CA SER A 89 -9.10 19.81 -25.54
C SER A 89 -9.80 18.81 -24.64
N GLN A 90 -9.60 17.53 -24.94
CA GLN A 90 -10.13 16.44 -24.14
C GLN A 90 -9.02 15.47 -23.74
N PRO A 91 -8.11 15.86 -22.83
CA PRO A 91 -7.05 14.96 -22.41
C PRO A 91 -7.57 13.90 -21.45
N ASP A 92 -7.24 12.66 -21.77
CA ASP A 92 -7.44 11.51 -20.88
C ASP A 92 -6.13 11.16 -20.18
N GLU A 93 -6.19 11.03 -18.86
CA GLU A 93 -5.10 10.50 -18.04
C GLU A 93 -5.46 9.11 -17.55
N ARG A 94 -4.62 8.12 -17.89
CA ARG A 94 -4.72 6.77 -17.34
C ARG A 94 -3.67 6.57 -16.27
N PHE A 95 -4.11 6.08 -15.11
CA PHE A 95 -3.23 5.73 -14.00
C PHE A 95 -3.71 4.44 -13.36
N PHE A 96 -2.82 3.76 -12.65
CA PHE A 96 -3.12 2.51 -11.98
C PHE A 96 -3.23 2.75 -10.48
N VAL A 97 -4.35 2.33 -9.90
CA VAL A 97 -4.55 2.29 -8.45
C VAL A 97 -4.18 0.88 -7.98
N SER A 98 -3.11 0.76 -7.20
CA SER A 98 -2.65 -0.53 -6.69
C SER A 98 -3.57 -1.04 -5.57
N PRO A 99 -3.78 -2.35 -5.44
CA PRO A 99 -4.57 -2.94 -4.35
C PRO A 99 -3.93 -2.70 -2.97
N ASN A 100 -4.77 -2.54 -1.94
CA ASN A 100 -4.39 -2.44 -0.53
C ASN A 100 -5.15 -3.51 0.29
N PRO A 101 -4.48 -4.44 0.99
CA PRO A 101 -3.05 -4.80 0.84
C PRO A 101 -2.80 -5.41 -0.55
N VAL A 102 -1.53 -5.50 -0.97
CA VAL A 102 -1.10 -6.06 -2.27
C VAL A 102 -1.91 -7.31 -2.59
N ALA A 103 -2.69 -7.29 -3.67
CA ALA A 103 -3.46 -8.46 -4.11
C ALA A 103 -2.51 -9.64 -4.32
N GLY A 104 -2.72 -10.71 -3.54
CA GLY A 104 -1.85 -11.89 -3.51
C GLY A 104 -0.89 -11.98 -2.32
N GLY A 105 -0.85 -10.98 -1.43
CA GLY A 105 -0.16 -11.06 -0.14
C GLY A 105 -0.93 -11.88 0.89
N PRO A 106 -0.28 -12.33 1.99
CA PRO A 106 -0.96 -13.00 3.09
C PRO A 106 -2.06 -12.12 3.70
N THR A 107 -3.12 -12.75 4.23
CA THR A 107 -4.25 -12.01 4.85
C THR A 107 -3.84 -11.15 6.05
N TRP A 108 -2.66 -11.38 6.62
CA TRP A 108 -2.09 -10.63 7.73
C TRP A 108 -1.19 -9.46 7.31
N THR A 109 -1.06 -9.15 6.02
CA THR A 109 -0.30 -7.97 5.57
C THR A 109 -0.76 -6.71 6.33
N PRO A 110 0.15 -5.90 6.90
CA PRO A 110 -0.24 -4.70 7.64
C PRO A 110 -0.80 -3.64 6.69
N THR A 111 -1.75 -2.86 7.20
CA THR A 111 -2.25 -1.67 6.50
C THR A 111 -1.35 -0.47 6.77
N ARG A 112 -1.52 0.59 6.00
CA ARG A 112 -0.81 1.85 6.20
C ARG A 112 -1.14 2.50 7.54
N GLU A 113 -2.40 2.41 7.99
CA GLU A 113 -2.85 2.88 9.30
C GLU A 113 -2.06 2.17 10.40
N ARG A 114 -1.88 0.85 10.27
CA ARG A 114 -1.12 0.08 11.24
C ARG A 114 0.36 0.47 11.29
N VAL A 115 0.95 0.85 10.16
CA VAL A 115 2.31 1.41 10.13
C VAL A 115 2.32 2.81 10.74
N ALA A 116 1.31 3.62 10.44
CA ALA A 116 1.16 4.99 10.94
C ALA A 116 1.04 5.07 12.46
N ASP A 117 0.47 4.06 13.11
CA ASP A 117 0.40 3.95 14.58
C ASP A 117 1.80 4.06 15.24
N PHE A 118 2.85 3.57 14.57
CA PHE A 118 4.23 3.59 15.08
C PHE A 118 4.99 4.88 14.77
N VAL A 119 4.58 5.60 13.72
CA VAL A 119 5.25 6.80 13.19
C VAL A 119 4.23 7.88 12.81
N PRO A 120 3.37 8.33 13.75
CA PRO A 120 2.23 9.19 13.43
C PRO A 120 2.67 10.55 12.87
N HIS A 121 3.82 11.08 13.29
CA HIS A 121 4.38 12.35 12.79
C HIS A 121 4.71 12.30 11.29
N ARG A 122 4.89 11.12 10.70
CA ARG A 122 5.11 10.94 9.25
C ARG A 122 3.83 10.99 8.42
N THR A 123 2.68 11.04 9.08
CA THR A 123 1.37 11.17 8.42
C THR A 123 0.86 12.61 8.36
N ILE A 124 1.68 13.57 8.79
CA ILE A 124 1.37 14.99 8.62
C ILE A 124 1.50 15.34 7.13
N PRO A 125 0.52 15.99 6.51
CA PRO A 125 0.62 16.38 5.10
C PRO A 125 1.77 17.36 4.85
N GLU A 126 2.42 17.25 3.69
CA GLU A 126 3.57 18.07 3.26
C GLU A 126 3.29 19.57 3.39
N ALA A 127 2.06 19.99 3.05
CA ALA A 127 1.62 21.39 3.17
C ALA A 127 1.62 21.94 4.61
N PHE A 128 1.68 21.07 5.62
CA PHE A 128 1.55 21.40 7.04
C PHE A 128 2.63 20.76 7.92
N GLU A 129 3.76 20.32 7.37
CA GLU A 129 4.78 19.48 8.03
C GLU A 129 5.27 19.93 9.42
N SER A 130 5.11 21.21 9.78
CA SER A 130 5.54 21.76 11.08
C SER A 130 4.41 22.05 12.08
N GLN A 131 3.14 21.96 11.67
CA GLN A 131 1.98 22.40 12.47
C GLN A 131 0.70 21.57 12.25
N GLY A 132 0.73 20.58 11.37
CA GLY A 132 -0.43 19.76 11.04
C GLY A 132 -0.66 18.63 12.04
N GLU A 133 -1.92 18.21 12.16
CA GLU A 133 -2.29 17.01 12.89
C GLU A 133 -1.98 15.75 12.06
N PRO A 134 -1.52 14.65 12.69
CA PRO A 134 -1.38 13.36 12.04
C PRO A 134 -2.68 12.88 11.40
N LEU A 135 -2.63 12.47 10.13
CA LEU A 135 -3.77 11.83 9.47
C LEU A 135 -4.01 10.38 9.93
N LEU A 136 -3.02 9.78 10.62
CA LEU A 136 -3.02 8.37 11.04
C LEU A 136 -3.12 7.38 9.87
N THR A 137 -2.78 7.83 8.66
CA THR A 137 -2.57 7.00 7.48
C THR A 137 -1.64 7.71 6.50
N PHE A 138 -0.96 6.96 5.65
CA PHE A 138 -0.09 7.51 4.60
C PHE A 138 -0.88 7.77 3.33
N THR A 139 -0.71 8.95 2.75
CA THR A 139 -1.44 9.40 1.56
C THR A 139 -0.48 9.86 0.47
N ALA A 140 -1.01 10.29 -0.68
CA ALA A 140 -0.20 10.91 -1.73
C ALA A 140 0.52 12.20 -1.26
N ASN A 141 0.04 12.84 -0.19
CA ASN A 141 0.52 14.12 0.32
C ASN A 141 1.34 13.99 1.61
N THR A 142 1.70 12.78 2.05
CA THR A 142 2.58 12.58 3.23
C THR A 142 4.03 12.36 2.80
N THR A 143 4.95 12.52 3.76
CA THR A 143 6.39 12.30 3.56
C THR A 143 6.89 11.20 4.51
N PRO A 144 7.09 9.96 4.04
CA PRO A 144 6.96 9.47 2.66
C PRO A 144 5.51 9.27 2.19
N ARG A 145 5.33 9.19 0.86
CA ARG A 145 4.02 8.97 0.22
C ARG A 145 3.51 7.55 0.49
N GLY A 146 2.18 7.39 0.54
CA GLY A 146 1.50 6.10 0.72
C GLY A 146 2.04 4.98 -0.17
N ALA A 147 2.18 5.22 -1.47
CA ALA A 147 2.69 4.19 -2.40
C ALA A 147 4.15 3.78 -2.14
N THR A 148 4.97 4.68 -1.57
CA THR A 148 6.30 4.30 -1.08
C THR A 148 6.18 3.41 0.15
N VAL A 149 5.27 3.72 1.08
CA VAL A 149 5.01 2.91 2.27
C VAL A 149 4.52 1.51 1.91
N ASP A 150 3.68 1.34 0.89
CA ASP A 150 3.23 -0.01 0.47
C ASP A 150 4.37 -0.88 -0.05
N ARG A 151 5.35 -0.28 -0.73
CA ARG A 151 6.56 -1.00 -1.15
C ARG A 151 7.39 -1.42 0.06
N LEU A 152 7.48 -0.58 1.09
CA LEU A 152 8.16 -0.91 2.33
C LEU A 152 7.43 -2.01 3.11
N ILE A 153 6.10 -1.95 3.16
CA ILE A 153 5.23 -3.01 3.72
C ILE A 153 5.48 -4.33 2.99
N THR A 154 5.51 -4.31 1.66
CA THR A 154 5.77 -5.51 0.84
C THR A 154 7.13 -6.14 1.16
N GLY A 155 8.17 -5.31 1.29
CA GLY A 155 9.50 -5.76 1.70
C GLY A 155 9.52 -6.35 3.11
N ALA A 156 8.81 -5.72 4.06
CA ALA A 156 8.70 -6.19 5.43
C ALA A 156 7.93 -7.52 5.53
N VAL A 157 6.84 -7.70 4.77
CA VAL A 157 6.11 -8.97 4.68
C VAL A 157 7.01 -10.07 4.12
N GLY A 158 7.76 -9.79 3.05
CA GLY A 158 8.73 -10.74 2.50
C GLY A 158 9.79 -11.16 3.51
N TRP A 159 10.27 -10.22 4.33
CA TRP A 159 11.21 -10.50 5.41
C TRP A 159 10.64 -11.42 6.49
N VAL A 160 9.39 -11.22 6.91
CA VAL A 160 8.71 -12.12 7.86
C VAL A 160 8.58 -13.51 7.24
N LEU A 161 8.04 -13.62 6.02
CA LEU A 161 7.83 -14.89 5.33
C LEU A 161 9.13 -15.67 5.10
N THR A 162 10.23 -14.97 4.79
CA THR A 162 11.54 -15.62 4.60
C THR A 162 12.03 -16.27 5.88
N THR A 163 11.67 -15.72 7.04
CA THR A 163 12.12 -16.23 8.34
C THR A 163 11.17 -17.28 8.92
N THR A 164 9.86 -17.11 8.75
CA THR A 164 8.87 -18.00 9.38
C THR A 164 8.36 -19.10 8.47
N GLY A 165 8.55 -18.97 7.15
CA GLY A 165 7.83 -19.77 6.16
C GLY A 165 6.32 -19.56 6.28
N ASP A 166 5.57 -20.63 6.01
CA ASP A 166 4.12 -20.65 6.18
C ASP A 166 3.74 -20.47 7.66
N LEU A 167 2.89 -19.48 7.91
CA LEU A 167 2.43 -19.15 9.25
C LEU A 167 1.16 -19.91 9.61
N HIS A 168 1.10 -20.41 10.84
CA HIS A 168 -0.14 -20.88 11.42
C HIS A 168 -1.17 -19.73 11.45
N THR A 169 -2.42 -20.03 11.07
CA THR A 169 -3.47 -19.00 10.86
C THR A 169 -3.79 -18.16 12.10
N SER A 170 -3.54 -18.70 13.30
CA SER A 170 -3.74 -17.97 14.57
C SER A 170 -2.66 -16.93 14.88
N LEU A 171 -1.57 -16.88 14.10
CA LEU A 171 -0.45 -15.97 14.33
C LEU A 171 -0.49 -14.72 13.44
N GLY A 172 -1.57 -14.53 12.68
CA GLY A 172 -1.73 -13.41 11.75
C GLY A 172 -1.47 -12.05 12.39
N ASP A 173 -2.06 -11.76 13.54
CA ASP A 173 -1.91 -10.47 14.22
C ASP A 173 -0.45 -10.20 14.63
N ALA A 174 0.26 -11.22 15.09
CA ALA A 174 1.67 -11.10 15.48
C ALA A 174 2.60 -10.91 14.26
N ALA A 175 2.30 -11.58 13.15
CA ALA A 175 3.00 -11.39 11.89
C ALA A 175 2.77 -9.98 11.30
N GLN A 176 1.53 -9.51 11.40
CA GLN A 176 1.14 -8.15 11.00
C GLN A 176 1.91 -7.10 11.79
N GLU A 177 2.00 -7.26 13.11
CA GLU A 177 2.73 -6.34 13.99
C GLU A 177 4.24 -6.32 13.69
N ALA A 178 4.88 -7.48 13.53
CA ALA A 178 6.30 -7.55 13.20
C ALA A 178 6.61 -6.88 11.86
N ALA A 179 5.78 -7.12 10.83
CA ALA A 179 5.92 -6.47 9.54
C ALA A 179 5.67 -4.96 9.62
N ALA A 180 4.69 -4.50 10.41
CA ALA A 180 4.39 -3.08 10.57
C ALA A 180 5.53 -2.32 11.26
N LEU A 181 6.11 -2.87 12.33
CA LEU A 181 7.27 -2.30 13.03
C LEU A 181 8.48 -2.14 12.08
N ARG A 182 8.76 -3.18 11.29
CA ARG A 182 9.85 -3.15 10.31
C ARG A 182 9.61 -2.09 9.23
N ALA A 183 8.39 -2.05 8.69
CA ALA A 183 7.99 -1.05 7.69
C ALA A 183 8.10 0.38 8.25
N ALA A 184 7.67 0.61 9.49
CA ALA A 184 7.79 1.89 10.18
C ALA A 184 9.25 2.34 10.34
N GLY A 185 10.15 1.42 10.69
CA GLY A 185 11.59 1.72 10.74
C GLY A 185 12.15 2.17 9.39
N PHE A 186 11.73 1.54 8.29
CA PHE A 186 12.10 1.99 6.95
C PHE A 186 11.46 3.33 6.57
N VAL A 187 10.24 3.61 7.02
CA VAL A 187 9.56 4.90 6.82
C VAL A 187 10.37 6.03 7.45
N GLU A 188 10.89 5.85 8.67
CA GLU A 188 11.75 6.85 9.32
C GLU A 188 13.03 7.13 8.52
N LEU A 189 13.63 6.09 7.93
CA LEU A 189 14.82 6.25 7.08
C LEU A 189 14.51 6.89 5.72
N ALA A 190 13.28 6.71 5.21
CA ALA A 190 12.83 7.26 3.94
C ALA A 190 12.28 8.69 4.05
N GLY A 191 11.88 9.12 5.25
CA GLY A 191 11.26 10.42 5.55
C GLY A 191 12.23 11.60 5.51
N MET A 192 12.85 11.86 4.35
CA MET A 192 13.62 13.09 4.12
C MET A 192 12.68 14.31 4.13
N PRO A 193 13.12 15.49 4.62
CA PRO A 193 14.50 15.83 5.02
C PRO A 193 14.84 15.52 6.49
N THR A 194 13.86 15.25 7.34
CA THR A 194 14.05 15.01 8.77
C THR A 194 14.12 13.52 9.06
N VAL A 195 15.30 12.91 9.10
CA VAL A 195 15.44 11.48 9.43
C VAL A 195 15.66 11.29 10.92
N ASP A 196 14.85 10.46 11.58
CA ASP A 196 15.06 10.02 12.96
C ASP A 196 15.64 8.60 12.99
N ARG A 197 16.97 8.52 13.05
CA ARG A 197 17.69 7.23 13.04
C ARG A 197 17.55 6.47 14.35
N ASP A 198 17.45 7.17 15.47
CA ASP A 198 17.34 6.54 16.78
C ASP A 198 15.99 5.85 16.92
N LEU A 199 14.92 6.50 16.45
CA LEU A 199 13.59 5.89 16.36
C LEU A 199 13.58 4.71 15.39
N ALA A 200 14.19 4.86 14.20
CA ALA A 200 14.29 3.77 13.23
C ALA A 200 14.98 2.53 13.82
N ASP A 201 16.12 2.71 14.48
CA ASP A 201 16.88 1.61 15.12
C ASP A 201 16.09 0.95 16.25
N ALA A 202 15.35 1.73 17.04
CA ALA A 202 14.46 1.21 18.07
C ALA A 202 13.32 0.37 17.47
N LEU A 203 12.73 0.82 16.36
CA LEU A 203 11.68 0.09 15.64
C LEU A 203 12.21 -1.21 15.03
N PHE A 204 13.41 -1.20 14.42
CA PHE A 204 14.03 -2.43 13.91
C PHE A 204 14.34 -3.42 15.03
N THR A 205 14.83 -2.95 16.18
CA THR A 205 15.09 -3.80 17.35
C THR A 205 13.81 -4.45 17.85
N GLN A 206 12.70 -3.70 17.91
CA GLN A 206 11.40 -4.24 18.30
C GLN A 206 10.86 -5.23 17.26
N ALA A 207 11.00 -4.93 15.96
CA ALA A 207 10.59 -5.82 14.89
C ALA A 207 11.34 -7.15 14.95
N ASP A 208 12.66 -7.14 15.15
CA ASP A 208 13.49 -8.34 15.23
C ASP A 208 13.13 -9.19 16.46
N ALA A 209 12.85 -8.55 17.60
CA ALA A 209 12.36 -9.24 18.79
C ALA A 209 10.97 -9.87 18.57
N ALA A 210 10.06 -9.15 17.92
CA ALA A 210 8.73 -9.64 17.58
C ALA A 210 8.80 -10.82 16.60
N LEU A 211 9.63 -10.73 15.57
CA LEU A 211 9.83 -11.81 14.60
C LEU A 211 10.44 -13.06 15.26
N LYS A 212 11.42 -12.90 16.15
CA LYS A 212 11.99 -14.03 16.89
C LYS A 212 10.93 -14.74 17.75
N ALA A 213 10.09 -13.98 18.43
CA ALA A 213 8.99 -14.54 19.22
C ALA A 213 7.93 -15.22 18.34
N LEU A 214 7.65 -14.65 17.17
CA LEU A 214 6.74 -15.20 16.17
C LEU A 214 7.26 -16.54 15.62
N ALA A 215 8.53 -16.60 15.21
CA ALA A 215 9.15 -17.82 14.68
C ALA A 215 9.10 -18.96 15.70
N ALA A 216 9.52 -18.70 16.95
CA ALA A 216 9.46 -19.70 18.03
C ALA A 216 8.03 -20.18 18.33
N ARG A 217 7.03 -19.27 18.24
CA ARG A 217 5.62 -19.66 18.38
C ARG A 217 5.12 -20.46 17.20
N ASN A 218 5.50 -20.10 15.97
CA ASN A 218 5.13 -20.84 14.77
C ASN A 218 5.65 -22.27 14.85
N GLU A 219 6.94 -22.43 15.14
CA GLU A 219 7.59 -23.72 15.36
C GLU A 219 6.87 -24.55 16.44
N SER A 220 6.51 -23.94 17.57
CA SER A 220 5.80 -24.63 18.65
C SER A 220 4.40 -25.15 18.26
N LEU A 221 3.77 -24.54 17.26
CA LEU A 221 2.42 -24.89 16.79
C LEU A 221 2.44 -25.84 15.60
N THR A 222 3.38 -25.66 14.67
CA THR A 222 3.47 -26.44 13.44
C THR A 222 4.41 -27.64 13.59
N GLY A 223 5.34 -27.60 14.56
CA GLY A 223 6.43 -28.56 14.70
C GLY A 223 7.48 -28.45 13.59
N VAL A 224 7.41 -27.41 12.77
CA VAL A 224 8.33 -27.17 11.65
C VAL A 224 9.29 -26.06 12.06
N ASP A 225 10.57 -26.40 12.12
CA ASP A 225 11.65 -25.41 12.20
C ASP A 225 12.01 -24.96 10.77
N PRO A 226 11.79 -23.69 10.39
CA PRO A 226 12.14 -23.18 9.07
C PRO A 226 13.66 -23.15 8.80
N ASP A 227 14.50 -23.24 9.85
CA ASP A 227 15.96 -23.28 9.74
C ASP A 227 16.52 -24.71 9.73
N ASP A 228 15.69 -25.75 9.85
CA ASP A 228 16.12 -27.15 9.83
C ASP A 228 16.29 -27.67 8.39
N PRO A 229 17.54 -27.93 7.93
CA PRO A 229 17.78 -28.47 6.60
C PRO A 229 17.26 -29.91 6.41
N ASP A 230 16.92 -30.61 7.50
CA ASP A 230 16.36 -31.96 7.51
C ASP A 230 14.82 -31.97 7.63
N ALA A 231 14.15 -30.80 7.65
CA ALA A 231 12.69 -30.66 7.55
C ALA A 231 12.16 -30.98 6.13
N VAL A 232 12.72 -32.01 5.50
CA VAL A 232 12.11 -32.68 4.37
C VAL A 232 10.88 -33.39 4.93
N PHE A 233 9.69 -33.09 4.41
CA PHE A 233 8.51 -33.91 4.62
C PHE A 233 8.79 -35.34 4.15
N GLU A 234 9.35 -36.17 5.04
CA GLU A 234 9.37 -37.60 4.85
C GLU A 234 7.93 -38.06 5.07
N ILE A 235 7.15 -38.07 3.99
CA ILE A 235 5.96 -38.90 3.90
C ILE A 235 6.47 -40.34 3.99
N VAL A 236 6.73 -40.81 5.21
CA VAL A 236 7.02 -42.22 5.43
C VAL A 236 5.73 -42.94 5.10
N PRO A 237 5.65 -43.75 4.03
CA PRO A 237 4.45 -44.53 3.78
C PRO A 237 4.22 -45.41 5.01
N LEU A 238 3.11 -45.16 5.71
CA LEU A 238 2.70 -45.98 6.83
C LEU A 238 2.27 -47.35 6.28
N TYR A 239 3.24 -48.27 6.15
CA TYR A 239 2.96 -49.65 5.80
C TYR A 239 2.29 -50.31 7.01
N SER A 240 0.97 -50.41 6.99
CA SER A 240 0.24 -51.31 7.87
C SER A 240 0.28 -52.71 7.27
N PHE A 241 0.87 -53.65 8.00
CA PHE A 241 0.72 -55.06 7.67
C PHE A 241 -0.58 -55.56 8.28
N PRO A 242 -1.38 -56.37 7.54
CA PRO A 242 -2.49 -57.07 8.15
C PRO A 242 -1.97 -57.94 9.31
N PRO A 243 -2.78 -58.12 10.37
CA PRO A 243 -2.40 -58.98 11.48
C PRO A 243 -2.02 -60.37 10.97
N ALA A 244 -0.99 -60.96 11.59
CA ALA A 244 -0.48 -62.27 11.21
C ALA A 244 -1.63 -63.29 11.14
N SER A 245 -1.71 -64.00 10.03
CA SER A 245 -2.70 -65.06 9.84
C SER A 245 -2.45 -66.20 10.82
N SER A 246 -3.50 -66.71 11.46
CA SER A 246 -3.45 -67.71 12.54
C SER A 246 -2.80 -69.06 12.17
N TRP A 247 -2.50 -69.30 10.90
CA TRP A 247 -1.85 -70.51 10.38
C TRP A 247 -0.34 -70.34 10.18
N GLY A 248 0.23 -69.17 10.48
CA GLY A 248 1.69 -68.94 10.44
C GLY A 248 2.43 -69.43 11.69
N ASP A 249 1.72 -69.62 12.81
CA ASP A 249 2.28 -70.04 14.11
C ASP A 249 2.30 -71.56 14.32
N SER A 250 1.85 -72.36 13.33
CA SER A 250 1.77 -73.82 13.45
C SER A 250 2.95 -74.58 12.85
N LEU A 251 4.06 -73.90 12.50
CA LEU A 251 5.24 -74.50 11.85
C LEU A 251 6.58 -74.31 12.59
N LEU A 252 6.56 -74.04 13.91
CA LEU A 252 7.74 -74.17 14.77
C LEU A 252 7.70 -75.45 15.60
#